data_AF-A0A7G1IQI6-F1
#
_entry.id   AF-A0A7G1IQI6-F1
#
_cell.length_a   1.000
_cell.length_b   1.000
_cell.length_c   1.000
_cell.angle_alpha   90.00
_cell.angle_beta   90.00
_cell.angle_gamma   90.00
#
_symmetry.space_group_name_H-M   'P 1'
#
loop_
_entity.id
_entity.type
_entity.pdbx_description
1 polymer ?
#
loop_
_entity_poly.entity_id
_entity_poly.type
_entity_poly.pdbx_seq_one_letter_code
_entity_poly.pdbx_strand_id
1 'polypeptide(L)'
;MTNRNSSFYVRFDTTISLLIFILFFSWLFYIRHLEQVYRDEQTIQRQEEENRSLQGMVDKLGHLYDEVRGFRHDFAGIVASMEPAIANQDMAEVSTIYQDVFLKTNEKLRKADYTAFNLHNIHDIAIRNTLAKAMIVADNQGIHFSLETVGVVEELALPMLEAIRILSILTTNALEAASEAENPQIRVALLAGDRSVRFIIENTRKKEELNPSILSQKGYSTKGNHSGLGLATLEDMVFHYDLNLDTQLGETTFRQDLELPFKDEKRGGEE
;
A
#
# COMPACT_ATOMS: atom_id res chain seq x y z
N MET A 1 85.68 -41.47 25.21
CA MET A 1 85.65 -40.74 23.92
C MET A 1 84.24 -40.84 23.32
N THR A 2 83.67 -39.67 23.01
CA THR A 2 82.66 -39.38 21.97
C THR A 2 81.28 -40.05 22.01
N ASN A 3 80.42 -39.60 22.94
CA ASN A 3 78.96 -39.49 22.74
C ASN A 3 78.57 -38.05 22.34
N ARG A 4 79.30 -37.46 21.37
CA ARG A 4 79.11 -36.05 20.95
C ARG A 4 78.20 -35.92 19.73
N ASN A 5 78.11 -36.97 18.91
CA ASN A 5 77.31 -36.95 17.68
C ASN A 5 75.81 -37.13 17.94
N SER A 6 75.40 -38.04 18.85
CA SER A 6 73.97 -38.26 19.17
C SER A 6 73.28 -37.01 19.74
N SER A 7 73.95 -36.30 20.65
CA SER A 7 73.46 -35.04 21.23
C SER A 7 73.37 -33.92 20.19
N PHE A 8 74.19 -33.94 19.14
CA PHE A 8 74.14 -32.96 18.06
C PHE A 8 72.93 -33.21 17.14
N TYR A 9 72.68 -34.47 16.75
CA TYR A 9 71.53 -34.82 15.92
C TYR A 9 70.18 -34.58 16.62
N VAL A 10 70.05 -34.93 17.90
CA VAL A 10 68.81 -34.67 18.66
C VAL A 10 68.56 -33.16 18.79
N ARG A 11 69.60 -32.36 19.05
CA ARG A 11 69.48 -30.90 19.10
C ARG A 11 69.09 -30.32 17.74
N PHE A 12 69.72 -30.78 16.67
CA PHE A 12 69.42 -30.35 15.30
C PHE A 12 67.97 -30.69 14.89
N ASP A 13 67.48 -31.88 15.24
CA ASP A 13 66.12 -32.33 14.97
C ASP A 13 65.07 -31.52 15.75
N THR A 14 65.32 -31.22 17.02
CA THR A 14 64.45 -30.34 17.81
C THR A 14 64.40 -28.90 17.27
N THR A 15 65.52 -28.36 16.77
CA THR A 15 65.54 -27.02 16.18
C THR A 15 64.74 -26.95 14.87
N ILE A 16 64.80 -27.99 14.04
CA ILE A 16 64.01 -28.08 12.81
C ILE A 16 62.52 -28.22 13.13
N SER A 17 62.17 -29.09 14.09
CA SER A 17 60.79 -29.27 14.52
C SER A 17 60.17 -27.97 15.07
N LEU A 18 60.96 -27.18 15.82
CA LEU A 18 60.52 -25.90 16.37
C LEU A 18 60.34 -24.83 15.29
N LEU A 19 61.21 -24.82 14.26
CA LEU A 19 61.04 -23.96 13.09
C LEU A 19 59.76 -24.29 12.31
N ILE A 20 59.49 -25.57 12.05
CA ILE A 20 58.27 -26.02 11.37
C ILE A 20 57.03 -25.63 12.18
N PHE A 21 57.08 -25.77 13.50
CA PHE A 21 55.99 -25.37 14.40
C PHE A 21 55.70 -23.86 14.33
N ILE A 22 56.75 -23.03 14.32
CA ILE A 22 56.60 -21.56 14.17
C ILE A 22 56.00 -21.21 12.81
N LEU A 23 56.46 -21.85 11.73
CA LEU A 23 55.92 -21.63 10.38
C LEU A 23 54.45 -22.05 10.28
N PHE A 24 54.07 -23.16 10.92
CA PHE A 24 52.68 -23.61 10.99
C PHE A 24 51.77 -22.61 11.70
N PHE A 25 52.18 -22.08 12.86
CA PHE A 25 51.41 -21.06 13.57
C PHE A 25 51.33 -19.73 12.81
N SER A 26 52.43 -19.32 12.17
CA SER A 26 52.45 -18.14 11.29
C SER A 26 51.44 -18.30 10.14
N TRP A 27 51.39 -19.50 9.53
CA TRP A 27 50.43 -19.81 8.48
C TRP A 27 48.97 -19.80 8.97
N LEU A 28 48.69 -20.35 10.15
CA LEU A 28 47.35 -20.26 10.77
C LEU A 28 46.92 -18.81 11.04
N PHE A 29 47.85 -17.97 11.51
CA PHE A 29 47.57 -16.55 11.76
C PHE A 29 47.29 -15.80 10.45
N TYR A 30 48.02 -16.14 9.38
CA TYR A 30 47.79 -15.60 8.05
C TYR A 30 46.41 -15.97 7.50
N ILE A 31 45.98 -17.23 7.64
CA ILE A 31 44.63 -17.68 7.24
C ILE A 31 43.55 -16.93 8.03
N ARG A 32 43.71 -16.79 9.35
CA ARG A 32 42.77 -16.03 10.19
C ARG A 32 42.66 -14.57 9.77
N HIS A 33 43.79 -13.94 9.44
CA HIS A 33 43.80 -12.57 8.94
C HIS A 33 43.06 -12.44 7.61
N LEU A 34 43.29 -13.36 6.67
CA LEU A 34 42.56 -13.41 5.40
C LEU A 34 41.04 -13.58 5.60
N GLU A 35 40.64 -14.48 6.50
CA GLU A 35 39.23 -14.69 6.83
C GLU A 35 38.59 -13.43 7.43
N GLN A 36 39.32 -12.72 8.31
CA GLN A 36 38.84 -11.49 8.92
C GLN A 36 38.66 -10.37 7.91
N VAL A 37 39.65 -10.15 7.03
CA VAL A 37 39.55 -9.16 5.94
C VAL A 37 38.35 -9.47 5.05
N TYR A 38 38.13 -10.74 4.70
CA TYR A 38 36.98 -11.15 3.89
C TYR A 38 35.63 -10.89 4.59
N ARG A 39 35.54 -11.13 5.91
CA ARG A 39 34.35 -10.83 6.71
C ARG A 39 34.09 -9.32 6.82
N ASP A 40 35.14 -8.53 6.97
CA ASP A 40 35.04 -7.07 7.03
C ASP A 40 34.54 -6.51 5.69
N GLU A 41 35.06 -7.00 4.56
CA GLU A 41 34.56 -6.66 3.22
C GLU A 41 33.07 -7.00 3.05
N GLN A 42 32.65 -8.19 3.47
CA GLN A 42 31.23 -8.58 3.40
C GLN A 42 30.33 -7.69 4.27
N THR A 43 30.83 -7.27 5.44
CA THR A 43 30.08 -6.40 6.35
C THR A 43 29.91 -5.01 5.74
N ILE A 44 30.96 -4.47 5.11
CA ILE A 44 30.91 -3.20 4.37
C ILE A 44 29.93 -3.30 3.21
N GLN A 45 29.98 -4.38 2.40
CA GLN A 45 29.05 -4.58 1.29
C GLN A 45 27.58 -4.61 1.76
N ARG A 46 27.28 -5.32 2.85
CA ARG A 46 25.92 -5.33 3.42
C ARG A 46 25.47 -3.95 3.88
N GLN A 47 26.34 -3.21 4.56
CA GLN A 47 26.03 -1.84 4.99
C GLN A 47 25.78 -0.91 3.79
N GLU A 48 26.51 -1.08 2.69
CA GLU A 48 26.26 -0.32 1.46
C GLU A 48 24.94 -0.71 0.79
N GLU A 49 24.56 -1.99 0.79
CA GLU A 49 23.26 -2.44 0.28
C GLU A 49 22.10 -1.91 1.13
N GLU A 50 22.22 -1.97 2.45
CA GLU A 50 21.26 -1.39 3.39
C GLU A 50 21.11 0.12 3.18
N ASN A 51 22.22 0.85 3.06
CA ASN A 51 22.20 2.29 2.77
C ASN A 51 21.56 2.61 1.41
N ARG A 52 21.85 1.83 0.36
CA ARG A 52 21.20 1.98 -0.95
C ARG A 52 19.70 1.74 -0.87
N SER A 53 19.27 0.73 -0.11
CA SER A 53 17.85 0.45 0.12
C SER A 53 17.16 1.58 0.88
N LEU A 54 17.79 2.13 1.92
CA LEU A 54 17.28 3.27 2.68
C LEU A 54 17.16 4.53 1.80
N GLN A 55 18.16 4.82 0.97
CA GLN A 55 18.11 5.93 0.00
C GLN A 55 16.94 5.77 -0.98
N GLY A 56 16.76 4.58 -1.56
CA GLY A 56 15.64 4.31 -2.45
C GLY A 56 14.26 4.45 -1.77
N MET A 57 14.17 4.17 -0.46
CA MET A 57 12.96 4.40 0.32
C MET A 57 12.70 5.90 0.56
N VAL A 58 13.75 6.67 0.85
CA VAL A 58 13.67 8.14 1.00
C VAL A 58 13.23 8.80 -0.31
N ASP A 59 13.77 8.38 -1.45
CA ASP A 59 13.40 8.90 -2.77
C ASP A 59 11.92 8.60 -3.09
N LYS A 60 11.47 7.37 -2.82
CA LYS A 60 10.05 7.01 -2.96
C LYS A 60 9.15 7.87 -2.06
N LEU A 61 9.56 8.12 -0.82
CA LEU A 61 8.82 9.00 0.10
C LEU A 61 8.75 10.43 -0.44
N GLY A 62 9.84 10.93 -1.02
CA GLY A 62 9.90 12.23 -1.68
C GLY A 62 8.92 12.33 -2.85
N HIS A 63 8.91 11.33 -3.73
CA HIS A 63 7.97 11.26 -4.85
C HIS A 63 6.51 11.23 -4.41
N LEU A 64 6.17 10.43 -3.39
CA LEU A 64 4.83 10.38 -2.80
C LEU A 64 4.43 11.73 -2.19
N TYR A 65 5.34 12.39 -1.48
CA TYR A 65 5.10 13.71 -0.92
C TYR A 65 4.87 14.76 -2.01
N ASP A 66 5.66 14.72 -3.10
CA ASP A 66 5.51 15.63 -4.23
C ASP A 66 4.21 15.40 -4.98
N GLU A 67 3.75 14.15 -5.12
CA GLU A 67 2.46 13.81 -5.71
C GLU A 67 1.29 14.35 -4.87
N VAL A 68 1.34 14.14 -3.54
CA VAL A 68 0.33 14.69 -2.61
C VAL A 68 0.35 16.22 -2.61
N ARG A 69 1.54 16.83 -2.66
CA ARG A 69 1.70 18.28 -2.74
C ARG A 69 1.15 18.84 -4.04
N GLY A 70 1.41 18.16 -5.16
CA GLY A 70 0.87 18.50 -6.48
C GLY A 70 -0.64 18.47 -6.47
N PHE A 71 -1.23 17.38 -5.96
CA PHE A 71 -2.68 17.27 -5.80
C PHE A 71 -3.29 18.40 -4.96
N ARG A 72 -2.67 18.71 -3.80
CA ARG A 72 -3.13 19.82 -2.95
C ARG A 72 -3.02 21.17 -3.66
N HIS A 73 -1.93 21.42 -4.37
CA HIS A 73 -1.72 22.67 -5.11
C HIS A 73 -2.77 22.83 -6.21
N ASP A 74 -3.01 21.78 -6.99
CA ASP A 74 -3.98 21.81 -8.07
C ASP A 74 -5.40 22.00 -7.54
N PHE A 75 -5.74 21.30 -6.44
CA PHE A 75 -7.02 21.48 -5.75
C PHE A 75 -7.20 22.89 -5.19
N ALA A 76 -6.17 23.44 -4.53
CA ALA A 76 -6.19 24.81 -4.04
C ALA A 76 -6.33 25.82 -5.18
N GLY A 77 -5.68 25.60 -6.32
CA GLY A 77 -5.80 26.42 -7.51
C GLY A 77 -7.22 26.41 -8.10
N ILE A 78 -7.87 25.24 -8.11
CA ILE A 78 -9.27 25.08 -8.55
C ILE A 78 -10.23 25.81 -7.60
N VAL A 79 -10.04 25.68 -6.28
CA VAL A 79 -10.88 26.38 -5.30
C VAL A 79 -10.68 27.90 -5.40
N ALA A 80 -9.43 28.35 -5.53
CA ALA A 80 -9.10 29.76 -5.68
C ALA A 80 -9.66 30.34 -7.00
N SER A 81 -9.71 29.56 -8.09
CA SER A 81 -10.31 30.03 -9.34
C SER A 81 -11.83 30.16 -9.27
N MET A 82 -12.49 29.45 -8.35
CA MET A 82 -13.94 29.57 -8.10
C MET A 82 -14.30 30.75 -7.18
N GLU A 83 -13.38 31.22 -6.35
CA GLU A 83 -13.63 32.30 -5.37
C GLU A 83 -14.24 33.57 -6.01
N PRO A 84 -13.74 34.10 -7.15
CA PRO A 84 -14.32 35.28 -7.77
C PRO A 84 -15.72 35.03 -8.34
N ALA A 85 -15.94 33.86 -8.95
CA ALA A 85 -17.22 33.47 -9.53
C ALA A 85 -18.31 33.33 -8.44
N ILE A 86 -17.93 32.76 -7.29
CA ILE A 86 -18.81 32.67 -6.11
C ILE A 86 -19.11 34.05 -5.54
N ALA A 87 -18.09 34.91 -5.39
CA ALA A 87 -18.27 36.27 -4.88
C ALA A 87 -19.21 37.12 -5.74
N ASN A 88 -19.17 36.90 -7.06
CA ASN A 88 -20.04 37.57 -8.03
C ASN A 88 -21.41 36.90 -8.22
N GLN A 89 -21.70 35.82 -7.49
CA GLN A 89 -22.91 35.00 -7.65
C GLN A 89 -23.11 34.47 -9.09
N ASP A 90 -22.02 34.35 -9.86
CA ASP A 90 -22.04 33.85 -11.23
C ASP A 90 -21.97 32.31 -11.23
N MET A 91 -23.14 31.70 -11.05
CA MET A 91 -23.26 30.24 -11.06
C MET A 91 -22.95 29.61 -12.42
N ALA A 92 -23.00 30.38 -13.52
CA ALA A 92 -22.65 29.87 -14.85
C ALA A 92 -21.13 29.70 -14.98
N GLU A 93 -20.35 30.64 -14.46
CA GLU A 93 -18.89 30.54 -14.41
C GLU A 93 -18.43 29.43 -13.45
N VAL A 94 -19.05 29.30 -12.27
CA VAL A 94 -18.79 28.17 -11.34
C VAL A 94 -19.06 26.82 -12.01
N SER A 95 -20.20 26.69 -12.70
CA SER A 95 -20.55 25.46 -13.42
C SER A 95 -19.57 25.16 -14.56
N THR A 96 -19.06 26.18 -15.24
CA THR A 96 -18.09 26.01 -16.33
C THR A 96 -16.74 25.54 -15.80
N ILE A 97 -16.22 26.15 -14.74
CA ILE A 97 -14.97 25.74 -14.08
C ILE A 97 -15.10 24.30 -13.55
N TYR A 98 -16.25 23.95 -12.95
CA TYR A 98 -16.53 22.60 -12.50
C TYR A 98 -16.54 21.58 -13.65
N GLN A 99 -17.23 21.86 -14.75
CA GLN A 99 -17.28 20.97 -15.91
C GLN A 99 -15.92 20.79 -16.56
N ASP A 100 -15.15 21.86 -16.75
CA ASP A 100 -13.89 21.79 -17.48
C ASP A 100 -12.80 20.99 -16.73
N VAL A 101 -12.83 21.01 -15.41
CA VAL A 101 -11.84 20.36 -14.55
C VAL A 101 -12.26 18.94 -14.16
N PHE A 102 -13.49 18.76 -13.68
CA PHE A 102 -13.95 17.45 -13.18
C PHE A 102 -14.45 16.53 -14.30
N LEU A 103 -15.15 17.04 -15.32
CA LEU A 103 -15.67 16.19 -16.40
C LEU A 103 -14.62 15.81 -17.44
N LYS A 104 -13.63 16.67 -17.77
CA LYS A 104 -12.55 16.27 -18.69
C LYS A 104 -11.63 15.19 -18.11
N THR A 105 -11.42 15.20 -16.79
CA THR A 105 -10.73 14.12 -16.07
C THR A 105 -11.54 12.83 -16.11
N ASN A 106 -12.87 12.95 -16.01
CA ASN A 106 -13.82 11.83 -16.14
C ASN A 106 -13.92 11.30 -17.60
N GLU A 107 -13.78 12.14 -18.62
CA GLU A 107 -13.80 11.71 -20.03
C GLU A 107 -12.57 10.89 -20.44
N LYS A 108 -11.39 11.18 -19.87
CA LYS A 108 -10.20 10.32 -20.07
C LYS A 108 -10.39 8.94 -19.46
N LEU A 109 -11.11 8.84 -18.35
CA LEU A 109 -11.52 7.56 -17.74
C LEU A 109 -12.58 6.83 -18.58
N ARG A 110 -13.47 7.56 -19.28
CA ARG A 110 -14.46 6.97 -20.21
C ARG A 110 -13.89 6.43 -21.53
N LYS A 111 -12.71 6.87 -21.95
CA LYS A 111 -12.10 6.49 -23.25
C LYS A 111 -11.22 5.24 -23.22
N ALA A 112 -10.77 4.81 -22.04
CA ALA A 112 -10.23 3.48 -21.87
C ALA A 112 -11.43 2.51 -21.75
N ASP A 113 -11.43 1.43 -22.52
CA ASP A 113 -12.53 0.47 -22.69
C ASP A 113 -12.98 -0.22 -21.37
N TYR A 114 -13.62 0.50 -20.45
CA TYR A 114 -14.27 -0.04 -19.25
C TYR A 114 -15.72 -0.45 -19.50
N THR A 115 -16.01 -0.92 -20.72
CA THR A 115 -17.35 -1.24 -21.24
C THR A 115 -18.03 -2.42 -20.51
N ALA A 116 -17.36 -3.07 -19.57
CA ALA A 116 -17.89 -4.14 -18.73
C ALA A 116 -18.48 -3.66 -17.39
N PHE A 117 -18.23 -2.42 -16.99
CA PHE A 117 -18.57 -1.93 -15.66
C PHE A 117 -19.64 -0.86 -15.74
N ASN A 118 -20.82 -1.16 -15.20
CA ASN A 118 -21.98 -0.28 -15.25
C ASN A 118 -21.86 0.86 -14.21
N LEU A 119 -20.78 1.66 -14.32
CA LEU A 119 -20.50 2.83 -13.48
C LEU A 119 -21.54 3.95 -13.68
N HIS A 120 -22.44 3.81 -14.65
CA HIS A 120 -23.51 4.77 -14.94
C HIS A 120 -24.43 5.00 -13.74
N ASN A 121 -24.69 3.95 -12.96
CA ASN A 121 -25.57 4.02 -11.79
C ASN A 121 -24.86 4.51 -10.52
N ILE A 122 -23.59 4.96 -10.63
CA ILE A 122 -22.82 5.51 -9.51
C ILE A 122 -22.70 7.02 -9.71
N HIS A 123 -23.58 7.77 -9.05
CA HIS A 123 -23.60 9.23 -9.15
C HIS A 123 -22.52 9.86 -8.27
N ASP A 124 -22.25 9.26 -7.10
CA ASP A 124 -21.19 9.70 -6.20
C ASP A 124 -19.80 9.65 -6.86
N ILE A 125 -19.13 10.81 -6.86
CA ILE A 125 -17.84 10.99 -7.54
C ILE A 125 -16.73 10.26 -6.80
N ALA A 126 -16.76 10.19 -5.46
CA ALA A 126 -15.74 9.53 -4.66
C ALA A 126 -15.74 8.02 -4.91
N ILE A 127 -16.91 7.39 -4.89
CA ILE A 127 -17.06 5.95 -5.19
C ILE A 127 -16.60 5.66 -6.62
N ARG A 128 -17.13 6.40 -7.60
CA ARG A 128 -16.83 6.17 -9.01
C ARG A 128 -15.33 6.28 -9.31
N ASN A 129 -14.68 7.34 -8.85
CA ASN A 129 -13.26 7.58 -9.13
C ASN A 129 -12.35 6.58 -8.42
N THR A 130 -12.67 6.23 -7.17
CA THR A 130 -11.86 5.28 -6.39
C THR A 130 -11.94 3.89 -7.00
N LEU A 131 -13.13 3.44 -7.41
CA LEU A 131 -13.31 2.16 -8.09
C LEU A 131 -12.62 2.15 -9.46
N ALA A 132 -12.77 3.19 -10.28
CA ALA A 132 -12.09 3.29 -11.57
C ALA A 132 -10.56 3.19 -11.42
N LYS A 133 -9.98 3.87 -10.41
CA LYS A 133 -8.55 3.74 -10.09
C LYS A 133 -8.19 2.31 -9.68
N ALA A 134 -8.97 1.69 -8.80
CA ALA A 134 -8.71 0.33 -8.36
C ALA A 134 -8.75 -0.68 -9.51
N MET A 135 -9.68 -0.49 -10.46
CA MET A 135 -9.81 -1.32 -11.65
C MET A 135 -8.61 -1.20 -12.60
N ILE A 136 -8.11 0.02 -12.84
CA ILE A 136 -6.88 0.25 -13.60
C ILE A 136 -5.70 -0.49 -12.95
N VAL A 137 -5.56 -0.37 -11.63
CA VAL A 137 -4.45 -1.00 -10.89
C VAL A 137 -4.58 -2.53 -10.93
N ALA A 138 -5.79 -3.07 -10.75
CA ALA A 138 -6.05 -4.49 -10.84
C ALA A 138 -5.66 -5.06 -12.21
N ASP A 139 -6.08 -4.40 -13.30
CA ASP A 139 -5.77 -4.80 -14.67
C ASP A 139 -4.25 -4.82 -14.92
N ASN A 140 -3.54 -3.76 -14.51
CA ASN A 140 -2.08 -3.68 -14.62
C ASN A 140 -1.34 -4.78 -13.81
N GLN A 141 -1.97 -5.30 -12.75
CA GLN A 141 -1.42 -6.35 -11.89
C GLN A 141 -1.90 -7.76 -12.27
N GLY A 142 -2.72 -7.91 -13.32
CA GLY A 142 -3.30 -9.18 -13.73
C GLY A 142 -4.32 -9.75 -12.73
N ILE A 143 -4.96 -8.89 -11.93
CA ILE A 143 -5.97 -9.27 -10.94
C ILE A 143 -7.35 -9.19 -11.58
N HIS A 144 -8.13 -10.27 -11.50
CA HIS A 144 -9.50 -10.26 -12.02
C HIS A 144 -10.41 -9.40 -11.13
N PHE A 145 -10.91 -8.28 -11.67
CA PHE A 145 -11.79 -7.36 -10.97
C PHE A 145 -13.22 -7.46 -11.49
N SER A 146 -14.20 -7.57 -10.59
CA SER A 146 -15.63 -7.55 -10.92
C SER A 146 -16.36 -6.53 -10.05
N LEU A 147 -17.32 -5.81 -10.63
CA LEU A 147 -18.14 -4.83 -9.94
C LEU A 147 -19.61 -5.04 -10.31
N GLU A 148 -20.42 -5.24 -9.29
CA GLU A 148 -21.88 -5.32 -9.37
C GLU A 148 -22.50 -4.09 -8.71
N THR A 149 -23.56 -3.56 -9.30
CA THR A 149 -24.28 -2.39 -8.75
C THR A 149 -25.77 -2.65 -8.84
N VAL A 150 -26.44 -2.56 -7.69
CA VAL A 150 -27.89 -2.72 -7.55
C VAL A 150 -28.46 -1.38 -7.08
N GLY A 151 -29.40 -0.84 -7.85
CA GLY A 151 -29.98 0.49 -7.62
C GLY A 151 -29.10 1.63 -8.15
N VAL A 152 -29.39 2.85 -7.70
CA VAL A 152 -28.64 4.07 -8.03
C VAL A 152 -27.90 4.51 -6.77
N VAL A 153 -26.59 4.64 -6.87
CA VAL A 153 -25.73 5.09 -5.77
C VAL A 153 -25.66 6.62 -5.81
N GLU A 154 -26.44 7.26 -4.94
CA GLU A 154 -26.50 8.71 -4.78
C GLU A 154 -25.29 9.30 -4.04
N GLU A 155 -25.22 10.62 -3.96
CA GLU A 155 -24.13 11.34 -3.26
C GLU A 155 -24.08 10.94 -1.78
N LEU A 156 -22.89 10.60 -1.28
CA LEU A 156 -22.71 10.25 0.11
C LEU A 156 -22.87 11.47 1.03
N ALA A 157 -23.36 11.25 2.26
CA ALA A 157 -23.39 12.28 3.29
C ALA A 157 -21.97 12.63 3.82
N LEU A 158 -21.00 11.75 3.59
CA LEU A 158 -19.62 11.97 3.98
C LEU A 158 -18.97 13.08 3.15
N PRO A 159 -18.07 13.88 3.74
CA PRO A 159 -17.19 14.75 2.98
C PRO A 159 -16.41 13.94 1.92
N MET A 160 -16.38 14.43 0.69
CA MET A 160 -15.77 13.74 -0.45
C MET A 160 -14.34 13.23 -0.16
N LEU A 161 -13.51 14.03 0.51
CA LEU A 161 -12.13 13.64 0.84
C LEU A 161 -12.06 12.44 1.80
N GLU A 162 -13.01 12.36 2.74
CA GLU A 162 -13.07 11.29 3.75
C GLU A 162 -13.63 10.02 3.12
N ALA A 163 -14.64 10.14 2.25
CA ALA A 163 -15.11 9.04 1.43
C ALA A 163 -13.98 8.47 0.54
N ILE A 164 -13.23 9.33 -0.16
CA ILE A 164 -12.06 8.90 -0.96
C ILE A 164 -11.04 8.18 -0.07
N ARG A 165 -10.74 8.71 1.12
CA ARG A 165 -9.74 8.13 2.02
C ARG A 165 -10.15 6.74 2.50
N ILE A 166 -11.38 6.58 2.97
CA ILE A 166 -11.93 5.29 3.41
C ILE A 166 -11.90 4.27 2.27
N LEU A 167 -12.46 4.63 1.11
CA LEU A 167 -12.55 3.75 -0.05
C LEU A 167 -11.18 3.40 -0.62
N SER A 168 -10.22 4.33 -0.56
CA SER A 168 -8.84 4.07 -0.99
C SER A 168 -8.16 3.05 -0.08
N ILE A 169 -8.34 3.13 1.24
CA ILE A 169 -7.79 2.13 2.16
C ILE A 169 -8.39 0.75 1.86
N LEU A 170 -9.72 0.66 1.72
CA LEU A 170 -10.41 -0.60 1.39
C LEU A 170 -9.89 -1.22 0.08
N THR A 171 -9.83 -0.43 -0.98
CA THR A 171 -9.42 -0.91 -2.31
C THR A 171 -7.93 -1.23 -2.38
N THR A 172 -7.04 -0.45 -1.75
CA THR A 172 -5.60 -0.76 -1.66
C THR A 172 -5.36 -2.04 -0.87
N ASN A 173 -6.02 -2.21 0.28
CA ASN A 173 -5.90 -3.45 1.08
C ASN A 173 -6.29 -4.68 0.25
N ALA A 174 -7.39 -4.58 -0.50
CA ALA A 174 -7.87 -5.65 -1.37
C ALA A 174 -6.91 -5.98 -2.52
N LEU A 175 -6.39 -4.95 -3.21
CA LEU A 175 -5.41 -5.09 -4.30
C LEU A 175 -4.13 -5.78 -3.84
N GLU A 176 -3.54 -5.28 -2.75
CA GLU A 176 -2.32 -5.83 -2.22
C GLU A 176 -2.49 -7.26 -1.69
N ALA A 177 -3.64 -7.59 -1.10
CA ALA A 177 -3.88 -8.95 -0.61
C ALA A 177 -4.17 -9.94 -1.76
N ALA A 178 -4.87 -9.49 -2.80
CA ALA A 178 -5.14 -10.29 -3.99
C ALA A 178 -3.88 -10.59 -4.80
N SER A 179 -2.93 -9.65 -4.89
CA SER A 179 -1.69 -9.85 -5.64
C SER A 179 -0.80 -10.97 -5.08
N GLU A 180 -0.95 -11.33 -3.80
CA GLU A 180 -0.24 -12.43 -3.15
C GLU A 180 -0.99 -13.79 -3.23
N ALA A 181 -2.20 -13.81 -3.78
CA ALA A 181 -3.01 -15.02 -3.91
C ALA A 181 -2.61 -15.87 -5.13
N GLU A 182 -2.86 -17.19 -5.05
CA GLU A 182 -2.60 -18.10 -6.17
C GLU A 182 -3.50 -17.82 -7.38
N ASN A 183 -4.74 -17.38 -7.14
CA ASN A 183 -5.69 -16.94 -8.15
C ASN A 183 -6.23 -15.56 -7.76
N PRO A 184 -5.58 -14.46 -8.21
CA PRO A 184 -5.92 -13.09 -7.81
C PRO A 184 -7.30 -12.63 -8.32
N GLN A 185 -8.24 -12.40 -7.40
CA GLN A 185 -9.58 -11.90 -7.70
C GLN A 185 -10.05 -10.86 -6.69
N ILE A 186 -10.77 -9.85 -7.18
CA ILE A 186 -11.48 -8.85 -6.38
C ILE A 186 -12.91 -8.75 -6.90
N ARG A 187 -13.87 -8.76 -5.98
CA ARG A 187 -15.30 -8.56 -6.24
C ARG A 187 -15.79 -7.40 -5.42
N VAL A 188 -16.40 -6.43 -6.08
CA VAL A 188 -17.05 -5.29 -5.45
C VAL A 188 -18.55 -5.36 -5.72
N ALA A 189 -19.37 -5.18 -4.69
CA ALA A 189 -20.81 -5.02 -4.84
C ALA A 189 -21.26 -3.71 -4.16
N LEU A 190 -22.05 -2.93 -4.89
CA LEU A 190 -22.72 -1.74 -4.39
C LEU A 190 -24.22 -2.01 -4.32
N LEU A 191 -24.77 -2.07 -3.11
CA LEU A 191 -26.19 -2.31 -2.88
C LEU A 191 -26.82 -1.03 -2.34
N ALA A 192 -27.45 -0.24 -3.22
CA ALA A 192 -28.13 0.99 -2.82
C ALA A 192 -29.51 0.65 -2.21
N GLY A 193 -29.73 1.13 -0.99
CA GLY A 193 -31.05 1.18 -0.35
C GLY A 193 -31.62 2.60 -0.39
N ASP A 194 -32.63 2.88 0.44
CA ASP A 194 -33.32 4.19 0.43
C ASP A 194 -32.49 5.32 1.05
N ARG A 195 -31.60 5.01 1.99
CA ARG A 195 -30.85 6.02 2.79
C ARG A 195 -29.36 5.81 2.83
N SER A 196 -28.87 4.69 2.31
CA SER A 196 -27.48 4.29 2.36
C SER A 196 -27.14 3.37 1.19
N VAL A 197 -25.86 3.26 0.89
CA VAL A 197 -25.30 2.22 0.04
C VAL A 197 -24.43 1.31 0.88
N ARG A 198 -24.57 0.01 0.68
CA ARG A 198 -23.58 -0.95 1.16
C ARG A 198 -22.49 -1.12 0.13
N PHE A 199 -21.27 -0.76 0.52
CA PHE A 199 -20.03 -0.98 -0.22
C PHE A 199 -19.39 -2.28 0.28
N ILE A 200 -19.45 -3.33 -0.54
CA ILE A 200 -18.90 -4.64 -0.20
C ILE A 200 -17.69 -4.88 -1.11
N ILE A 201 -16.54 -5.16 -0.51
CA ILE A 201 -15.34 -5.58 -1.24
C ILE A 201 -14.85 -6.92 -0.70
N GLU A 202 -14.68 -7.88 -1.59
CA GLU A 202 -14.14 -9.20 -1.28
C GLU A 202 -12.92 -9.45 -2.17
N ASN A 203 -11.83 -9.89 -1.58
CA ASN A 203 -10.62 -10.23 -2.31
C ASN A 203 -10.11 -11.62 -1.93
N THR A 204 -9.48 -12.29 -2.87
CA THR A 204 -8.67 -13.47 -2.58
C THR A 204 -7.43 -13.05 -1.79
N ARG A 205 -6.88 -13.97 -1.00
CA ARG A 205 -5.61 -13.78 -0.31
C ARG A 205 -4.82 -15.07 -0.25
N LYS A 206 -3.54 -14.96 0.09
CA LYS A 206 -2.69 -16.11 0.40
C LYS A 206 -3.24 -16.90 1.60
N LYS A 207 -3.16 -18.23 1.50
CA LYS A 207 -3.57 -19.14 2.58
C LYS A 207 -2.53 -19.12 3.69
N GLU A 208 -2.82 -18.39 4.76
CA GLU A 208 -2.01 -18.31 5.98
C GLU A 208 -2.93 -18.26 7.21
N GLU A 209 -2.45 -18.77 8.34
CA GLU A 209 -3.15 -18.67 9.62
C GLU A 209 -3.16 -17.21 10.08
N LEU A 210 -4.33 -16.59 9.99
CA LEU A 210 -4.55 -15.22 10.42
C LEU A 210 -5.50 -15.22 11.61
N ASN A 211 -5.10 -14.56 12.69
CA ASN A 211 -5.97 -14.34 13.84
C ASN A 211 -6.81 -13.07 13.61
N PRO A 212 -8.16 -13.17 13.50
CA PRO A 212 -9.03 -12.01 13.26
C PRO A 212 -8.88 -10.92 14.32
N SER A 213 -8.62 -11.29 15.57
CA SER A 213 -8.54 -10.37 16.72
C SER A 213 -7.32 -9.46 16.71
N ILE A 214 -6.36 -9.68 15.79
CA ILE A 214 -5.12 -8.92 15.71
C ILE A 214 -5.09 -8.05 14.44
N LEU A 215 -5.94 -8.33 13.43
CA LEU A 215 -5.93 -7.62 12.14
C LEU A 215 -6.17 -6.12 12.27
N SER A 216 -6.93 -5.70 13.27
CA SER A 216 -7.28 -4.31 13.57
C SER A 216 -6.36 -3.62 14.57
N GLN A 217 -5.43 -4.34 15.20
CA GLN A 217 -4.50 -3.71 16.13
C GLN A 217 -3.53 -2.79 15.39
N LYS A 218 -3.39 -1.56 15.89
CA LYS A 218 -2.40 -0.59 15.40
C LYS A 218 -1.01 -1.25 15.35
N GLY A 219 -0.42 -1.29 14.15
CA GLY A 219 0.92 -1.85 13.94
C GLY A 219 0.95 -3.32 13.52
N TYR A 220 -0.20 -4.00 13.42
CA TYR A 220 -0.26 -5.37 12.91
C TYR A 220 -0.37 -5.40 11.39
N SER A 221 0.58 -6.09 10.75
CA SER A 221 0.59 -6.33 9.32
C SER A 221 1.11 -7.74 9.07
N THR A 222 0.43 -8.47 8.18
CA THR A 222 0.88 -9.78 7.70
C THR A 222 1.88 -9.63 6.55
N LYS A 223 2.04 -8.41 6.03
CA LYS A 223 2.92 -8.06 4.91
C LYS A 223 4.21 -7.48 5.44
N GLY A 224 5.34 -8.06 5.05
CA GLY A 224 6.67 -7.54 5.38
C GLY A 224 6.83 -6.13 4.81
N ASN A 225 7.35 -5.22 5.62
CA ASN A 225 7.61 -3.80 5.27
C ASN A 225 6.37 -2.86 5.24
N HIS A 226 5.23 -3.26 5.80
CA HIS A 226 4.06 -2.39 5.95
C HIS A 226 3.79 -2.04 7.42
N SER A 227 3.39 -0.79 7.69
CA SER A 227 3.26 -0.24 9.06
C SER A 227 2.04 -0.73 9.83
N GLY A 228 1.14 -1.50 9.20
CA GLY A 228 -0.09 -2.00 9.84
C GLY A 228 -1.06 -0.88 10.26
N LEU A 229 -0.96 0.31 9.65
CA LEU A 229 -1.76 1.49 10.01
C LEU A 229 -3.06 1.61 9.22
N GLY A 230 -3.19 0.94 8.07
CA GLY A 230 -4.33 1.09 7.16
C GLY A 230 -5.66 0.73 7.82
N LEU A 231 -5.77 -0.50 8.37
CA LEU A 231 -7.00 -0.97 9.00
C LEU A 231 -7.32 -0.19 10.28
N ALA A 232 -6.32 0.15 11.09
CA ALA A 232 -6.53 0.97 12.28
C ALA A 232 -6.98 2.41 11.95
N THR A 233 -6.44 3.01 10.88
CA THR A 233 -6.90 4.33 10.42
C THR A 233 -8.33 4.24 9.87
N LEU A 234 -8.66 3.16 9.17
CA LEU A 234 -10.02 2.87 8.72
C LEU A 234 -10.98 2.76 9.90
N GLU A 235 -10.64 2.02 10.95
CA GLU A 235 -11.46 1.89 12.16
C GLU A 235 -11.66 3.24 12.88
N ASP A 236 -10.59 4.03 13.04
CA ASP A 236 -10.70 5.38 13.63
C ASP A 236 -11.67 6.26 12.83
N MET A 237 -11.66 6.18 11.49
CA MET A 237 -12.57 6.94 10.62
C MET A 237 -14.00 6.40 10.65
N VAL A 238 -14.18 5.08 10.60
CA VAL A 238 -15.50 4.43 10.70
C VAL A 238 -16.16 4.81 12.02
N PHE A 239 -15.41 4.77 13.13
CA PHE A 239 -15.91 5.22 14.43
C PHE A 239 -16.23 6.71 14.46
N HIS A 240 -15.37 7.56 13.88
CA HIS A 240 -15.58 9.02 13.86
C HIS A 240 -16.86 9.42 13.11
N TYR A 241 -17.19 8.72 12.03
CA TYR A 241 -18.37 8.99 11.19
C TYR A 241 -19.59 8.13 11.55
N ASP A 242 -19.54 7.38 12.65
CA ASP A 242 -20.61 6.45 13.09
C ASP A 242 -21.05 5.49 11.96
N LEU A 243 -20.08 4.97 11.23
CA LEU A 243 -20.30 4.03 10.13
C LEU A 243 -20.26 2.60 10.65
N ASN A 244 -20.90 1.70 9.92
CA ASN A 244 -20.88 0.27 10.21
C ASN A 244 -19.96 -0.46 9.22
N LEU A 245 -18.88 -1.05 9.73
CA LEU A 245 -17.94 -1.88 8.97
C LEU A 245 -17.95 -3.30 9.53
N ASP A 246 -18.43 -4.26 8.74
CA ASP A 246 -18.26 -5.68 9.04
C ASP A 246 -17.06 -6.24 8.28
N THR A 247 -16.31 -7.13 8.93
CA THR A 247 -15.09 -7.74 8.37
C THR A 247 -15.13 -9.24 8.57
N GLN A 248 -15.02 -9.98 7.47
CA GLN A 248 -15.10 -11.44 7.45
C GLN A 248 -13.82 -12.03 6.86
N LEU A 249 -13.24 -12.97 7.59
CA LEU A 249 -12.00 -13.64 7.25
C LEU A 249 -12.28 -15.09 6.86
N GLY A 250 -12.16 -15.43 5.58
CA GLY A 250 -12.23 -16.81 5.10
C GLY A 250 -10.89 -17.52 5.17
N GLU A 251 -10.79 -18.75 4.64
CA GLU A 251 -9.48 -19.42 4.52
C GLU A 251 -8.57 -18.74 3.47
N THR A 252 -9.16 -18.35 2.34
CA THR A 252 -8.47 -17.75 1.18
C THR A 252 -9.14 -16.47 0.70
N THR A 253 -10.08 -15.94 1.47
CA THR A 253 -10.82 -14.71 1.15
C THR A 253 -10.79 -13.75 2.33
N PHE A 254 -10.96 -12.47 2.02
CA PHE A 254 -11.17 -11.40 2.98
C PHE A 254 -12.27 -10.51 2.44
N ARG A 255 -13.25 -10.18 3.29
CA ARG A 255 -14.43 -9.40 2.90
C ARG A 255 -14.64 -8.27 3.89
N GLN A 256 -14.86 -7.07 3.35
CA GLN A 256 -15.22 -5.88 4.10
C GLN A 256 -16.54 -5.33 3.56
N ASP A 257 -17.42 -4.95 4.48
CA ASP A 257 -18.80 -4.57 4.20
C ASP A 257 -19.11 -3.29 4.96
N LEU A 258 -19.07 -2.17 4.24
CA LEU A 258 -19.20 -0.84 4.79
C LEU A 258 -20.53 -0.22 4.38
N GLU A 259 -21.32 0.21 5.34
CA GLU A 259 -22.54 0.98 5.08
C GLU A 259 -22.22 2.48 5.06
N LEU A 260 -22.57 3.15 3.96
CA LEU A 260 -22.31 4.57 3.72
C LEU A 260 -23.65 5.31 3.53
N PRO A 261 -24.00 6.28 4.39
CA PRO A 261 -25.25 7.03 4.27
C PRO A 261 -25.23 7.94 3.04
N PHE A 262 -26.37 8.05 2.37
CA PHE A 262 -26.61 9.08 1.37
C PHE A 262 -26.88 10.43 2.03
N LYS A 263 -26.55 11.50 1.31
CA LYS A 263 -26.89 12.87 1.69
C LYS A 263 -28.41 12.98 1.69
N ASP A 264 -29.03 13.38 2.80
CA ASP A 264 -30.47 13.61 2.84
C ASP A 264 -30.81 14.67 1.77
N GLU A 265 -31.54 14.27 0.72
CA GLU A 265 -32.19 15.24 -0.15
C GLU A 265 -33.18 16.01 0.71
N LYS A 266 -33.07 17.34 0.74
CA LYS A 266 -34.23 18.17 1.04
C LYS A 266 -35.26 17.90 -0.06
N ARG A 267 -36.08 16.85 0.11
CA ARG A 267 -37.38 16.79 -0.55
C ARG A 267 -38.10 18.06 -0.16
N GLY A 268 -38.33 18.92 -1.14
CA GLY A 268 -38.92 20.23 -0.95
C GLY A 268 -40.17 20.12 -0.08
N GLY A 269 -40.20 20.92 0.98
CA GLY A 269 -41.46 21.25 1.63
C GLY A 269 -42.26 22.12 0.66
N GLU A 270 -43.09 21.49 -0.15
CA GLU A 270 -44.36 22.09 -0.57
C GLU A 270 -45.41 21.61 0.42
N GLU A 271 -45.74 22.45 1.41
CA GLU A 271 -47.08 22.70 1.94
C GLU A 271 -47.12 24.12 2.53
#